data_AF-A0A9J7N8H0-F1
#
_entry.id   AF-A0A9J7N8H0-F1
#
_cell.length_a   1.000
_cell.length_b   1.000
_cell.length_c   1.000
_cell.angle_alpha   90.00
_cell.angle_beta   90.00
_cell.angle_gamma   90.00
#
_symmetry.space_group_name_H-M   'P 1'
#
loop_
_entity.id
_entity.type
_entity.pdbx_description
1 polymer ?
#
loop_
_entity_poly.entity_id
_entity_poly.type
_entity_poly.pdbx_seq_one_letter_code
_entity_poly.pdbx_strand_id
1 'polypeptide(L)'
;MGKLTNVFQPSYPDELWVDPRTFCNILPFHIIFDQQLRIKQSGINIQRIVPGIQTINIKVNDYFELIHPEIPLSFEEIKKFINSQFILEAKRMMMPAAWGGRPTLQLRGQMIWMPSIQCMIYMCSPKLTSLKELEERHMYMSEIALHDVTRDLILLNQQRLAEIELAKQLEEKKEELRMMSEALQEEQKRTDMLLYSMLPRQVANKLREGRKVEAGEYDEVTILFSDIVTFTNICAMCKPIQIVQLLNEMYLRFDRLTTVHDVYKVETIGDAYMVVGGLPVPVKSHAERVANMGLGMQMAAGHVKSPVTGKPIQIRVGIHTGPVVAGVVGEKMPRYCLFGDTVNTASRMESHGVPGKVHISPATYKALRGKSFIIKERGEINVKGKGPMYTYYVIANGEATEDMLMGRPQRSRRSSRSITPSPARTEGAREDKGGENHKSPASGKGKDDEPESDMVVMVYEDSHEVSGQQVNPPGSTKTCNGVNKGKKSTEADSKSKPGTGTLPPDDDPVTLPADPRPPKAKPKNKRKKEKTQSKLCVLL
;
A
#
# COMPACT_ATOMS: atom_id res chain seq x y z
N MET A 1 17.58 -71.67 -21.41
CA MET A 1 17.61 -70.71 -22.54
C MET A 1 16.51 -71.09 -23.51
N GLY A 2 15.54 -70.21 -23.78
CA GLY A 2 14.57 -70.43 -24.87
C GLY A 2 15.18 -69.99 -26.21
N LYS A 3 14.96 -70.77 -27.27
CA LYS A 3 15.28 -70.32 -28.63
C LYS A 3 14.21 -69.31 -29.07
N LEU A 4 14.58 -68.03 -29.15
CA LEU A 4 13.73 -67.00 -29.74
C LEU A 4 13.63 -67.24 -31.25
N THR A 5 12.53 -67.85 -31.69
CA THR A 5 12.07 -67.79 -33.07
C THR A 5 11.59 -66.38 -33.40
N ASN A 6 11.89 -65.86 -34.59
CA ASN A 6 11.53 -64.49 -35.03
C ASN A 6 10.01 -64.29 -35.32
N VAL A 7 9.15 -65.06 -34.65
CA VAL A 7 7.68 -64.96 -34.74
C VAL A 7 7.13 -65.04 -33.32
N PHE A 8 6.35 -64.04 -32.92
CA PHE A 8 5.63 -64.06 -31.64
C PHE A 8 4.51 -65.10 -31.71
N GLN A 9 4.70 -66.24 -31.06
CA GLN A 9 3.62 -67.16 -30.72
C GLN A 9 3.21 -66.92 -29.26
N PRO A 10 1.97 -66.47 -28.98
CA PRO A 10 1.48 -66.35 -27.62
C PRO A 10 1.35 -67.74 -26.98
N SER A 11 1.99 -67.94 -25.83
CA SER A 11 1.79 -69.13 -25.00
C SER A 11 0.56 -68.89 -24.12
N TYR A 12 -0.49 -69.66 -24.37
CA TYR A 12 -1.68 -69.70 -23.52
C TYR A 12 -1.54 -70.84 -22.49
N PRO A 13 -1.98 -70.66 -21.23
CA PRO A 13 -2.05 -71.75 -20.26
C PRO A 13 -3.20 -72.71 -20.62
N ASP A 14 -3.02 -74.00 -20.34
CA ASP A 14 -4.05 -75.02 -20.56
C ASP A 14 -5.26 -74.88 -19.62
N GLU A 15 -5.10 -74.18 -18.49
CA GLU A 15 -6.16 -73.89 -17.52
C GLU A 15 -6.44 -72.39 -17.37
N LEU A 16 -7.73 -72.04 -17.26
CA LEU A 16 -8.19 -70.67 -16.99
C LEU A 16 -8.15 -70.37 -15.49
N TRP A 17 -7.13 -69.63 -15.05
CA TRP A 17 -6.94 -69.25 -13.63
C TRP A 17 -7.93 -68.19 -13.11
N VAL A 18 -8.70 -67.54 -13.98
CA VAL A 18 -9.68 -66.52 -13.60
C VAL A 18 -11.09 -67.07 -13.81
N ASP A 19 -11.83 -67.26 -12.73
CA ASP A 19 -13.22 -67.70 -12.82
C ASP A 19 -14.14 -66.57 -13.35
N PRO A 20 -15.28 -66.89 -14.00
CA PRO A 20 -16.16 -65.88 -14.59
C PRO A 20 -16.73 -64.86 -13.59
N ARG A 21 -16.89 -65.20 -12.30
CA ARG A 21 -17.37 -64.25 -11.28
C ARG A 21 -16.27 -63.26 -10.93
N THR A 22 -15.03 -63.73 -10.74
CA THR A 22 -13.87 -62.85 -10.54
C THR A 22 -13.65 -61.94 -11.74
N PHE A 23 -13.76 -62.46 -12.98
CA PHE A 23 -13.71 -61.63 -14.20
C PHE A 23 -14.76 -60.50 -14.18
N CYS A 24 -16.02 -60.81 -13.86
CA CYS A 24 -17.10 -59.82 -13.79
C CYS A 24 -16.97 -58.80 -12.63
N ASN A 25 -16.17 -59.10 -11.60
CA ASN A 25 -15.82 -58.17 -10.52
C ASN A 25 -14.62 -57.29 -10.89
N ILE A 26 -13.57 -57.86 -11.51
CA ILE A 26 -12.38 -57.11 -11.95
C ILE A 26 -12.76 -56.12 -13.06
N LEU A 27 -13.63 -56.53 -14.00
CA LEU A 27 -14.09 -55.73 -15.13
C LEU A 27 -15.57 -55.37 -14.96
N PRO A 28 -15.92 -54.39 -14.11
CA PRO A 28 -17.31 -54.04 -13.80
C PRO A 28 -18.09 -53.47 -15.00
N PHE A 29 -17.39 -53.01 -16.04
CA PHE A 29 -17.94 -52.43 -17.26
C PHE A 29 -17.46 -53.23 -18.49
N HIS A 30 -18.12 -54.34 -18.79
CA HIS A 30 -17.93 -55.08 -20.02
C HIS A 30 -19.26 -55.71 -20.51
N ILE A 31 -19.36 -56.05 -21.79
CA ILE A 31 -20.51 -56.77 -22.37
C ILE A 31 -19.99 -57.81 -23.36
N ILE A 32 -20.41 -59.07 -23.25
CA ILE A 32 -20.15 -60.12 -24.24
C ILE A 32 -21.44 -60.46 -24.98
N PHE A 33 -21.43 -60.46 -26.31
CA PHE A 33 -22.59 -60.75 -27.15
C PHE A 33 -22.26 -61.60 -28.39
N ASP A 34 -23.25 -62.35 -28.88
CA ASP A 34 -23.11 -63.21 -30.08
C ASP A 34 -23.35 -62.44 -31.40
N GLN A 35 -23.22 -63.16 -32.53
CA GLN A 35 -23.46 -62.64 -33.87
C GLN A 35 -24.88 -62.07 -34.08
N GLN A 36 -25.86 -62.51 -33.28
CA GLN A 36 -27.24 -62.01 -33.29
C GLN A 36 -27.45 -60.87 -32.29
N LEU A 37 -26.36 -60.29 -31.79
CA LEU A 37 -26.27 -59.22 -30.79
C LEU A 37 -26.90 -59.59 -29.45
N ARG A 38 -27.02 -60.88 -29.12
CA ARG A 38 -27.62 -61.34 -27.87
C ARG A 38 -26.59 -61.38 -26.76
N ILE A 39 -26.89 -60.74 -25.64
CA ILE A 39 -25.96 -60.67 -24.49
C ILE A 39 -25.82 -62.07 -23.85
N LYS A 40 -24.56 -62.47 -23.63
CA LYS A 40 -24.15 -63.71 -22.93
C LYS A 40 -23.62 -63.44 -21.52
N GLN A 41 -22.89 -62.34 -21.36
CA GLN A 41 -22.25 -61.94 -20.11
C GLN A 41 -22.18 -60.41 -20.05
N SER A 42 -22.17 -59.84 -18.86
CA SER A 42 -22.05 -58.41 -18.63
C SER A 42 -21.42 -58.13 -17.26
N GLY A 43 -20.75 -56.98 -17.14
CA GLY A 43 -20.12 -56.54 -15.89
C GLY A 43 -21.15 -56.12 -14.83
N ILE A 44 -20.81 -56.33 -13.57
CA ILE A 44 -21.73 -56.19 -12.43
C ILE A 44 -22.30 -54.77 -12.29
N ASN A 45 -21.50 -53.73 -12.59
CA ASN A 45 -21.97 -52.35 -12.49
C ASN A 45 -22.89 -51.97 -13.66
N ILE A 46 -22.68 -52.54 -14.86
CA ILE A 46 -23.66 -52.44 -15.96
C ILE A 46 -24.98 -53.13 -15.57
N GLN A 47 -24.93 -54.32 -14.97
CA GLN A 47 -26.12 -55.03 -14.49
C GLN A 47 -26.88 -54.29 -13.37
N ARG A 48 -26.20 -53.48 -12.54
CA ARG A 48 -26.85 -52.65 -11.51
C ARG A 48 -27.46 -51.38 -12.11
N ILE A 49 -26.78 -50.71 -13.05
CA ILE A 49 -27.24 -49.45 -13.63
C ILE A 49 -28.34 -49.69 -14.69
N VAL A 50 -28.32 -50.83 -15.38
CA VAL A 50 -29.34 -51.20 -16.37
C VAL A 50 -29.90 -52.60 -16.03
N PRO A 51 -30.83 -52.71 -15.05
CA PRO A 51 -31.22 -53.99 -14.47
C PRO A 51 -31.82 -55.01 -15.44
N GLY A 52 -32.44 -54.56 -16.54
CA GLY A 52 -32.93 -55.45 -17.59
C GLY A 52 -31.85 -56.32 -18.25
N ILE A 53 -30.57 -55.91 -18.18
CA ILE A 53 -29.42 -56.63 -18.74
C ILE A 53 -29.12 -57.96 -18.03
N GLN A 54 -29.71 -58.20 -16.87
CA GLN A 54 -29.60 -59.47 -16.14
C GLN A 54 -30.35 -60.64 -16.81
N THR A 55 -31.24 -60.34 -17.78
CA THR A 55 -32.07 -61.36 -18.44
C THR A 55 -31.32 -62.04 -19.58
N ILE A 56 -31.25 -63.38 -19.58
CA ILE A 56 -30.64 -64.16 -20.66
C ILE A 56 -31.38 -63.91 -21.98
N ASN A 57 -30.65 -63.86 -23.11
CA ASN A 57 -31.17 -63.86 -24.49
C ASN A 57 -31.75 -62.53 -25.03
N ILE A 58 -31.63 -61.42 -24.30
CA ILE A 58 -31.88 -60.04 -24.76
C ILE A 58 -30.87 -59.56 -25.82
N LYS A 59 -31.20 -58.53 -26.63
CA LYS A 59 -30.24 -57.92 -27.56
C LYS A 59 -29.61 -56.64 -26.98
N VAL A 60 -28.38 -56.34 -27.41
CA VAL A 60 -27.69 -55.07 -27.08
C VAL A 60 -28.52 -53.86 -27.55
N ASN A 61 -29.08 -53.91 -28.76
CA ASN A 61 -29.84 -52.82 -29.38
C ASN A 61 -31.13 -52.43 -28.64
N ASP A 62 -31.65 -53.31 -27.80
CA ASP A 62 -32.88 -53.06 -27.03
C ASP A 62 -32.58 -52.09 -25.86
N TYR A 63 -31.35 -52.14 -25.33
CA TYR A 63 -30.90 -51.40 -24.15
C TYR A 63 -29.90 -50.27 -24.46
N PHE A 64 -29.14 -50.38 -25.55
CA PHE A 64 -28.12 -49.40 -25.93
C PHE A 64 -28.35 -48.83 -27.33
N GLU A 65 -27.81 -47.63 -27.53
CA GLU A 65 -27.67 -46.93 -28.80
C GLU A 65 -26.20 -46.65 -29.07
N LEU A 66 -25.78 -46.66 -30.34
CA LEU A 66 -24.39 -46.40 -30.73
C LEU A 66 -24.25 -44.94 -31.13
N ILE A 67 -23.55 -44.15 -30.32
CA ILE A 67 -23.26 -42.73 -30.60
C ILE A 67 -22.08 -42.61 -31.56
N HIS A 68 -21.07 -43.47 -31.42
CA HIS A 68 -19.84 -43.39 -32.20
C HIS A 68 -19.21 -44.77 -32.38
N PRO A 69 -18.71 -45.13 -33.57
CA PRO A 69 -18.92 -44.44 -34.85
C PRO A 69 -20.40 -44.42 -35.27
N GLU A 70 -20.78 -43.50 -36.16
CA GLU A 70 -22.16 -43.32 -36.65
C GLU A 70 -22.57 -44.41 -37.66
N ILE A 71 -22.69 -45.65 -37.18
CA ILE A 71 -23.04 -46.84 -37.96
C ILE A 71 -24.25 -47.55 -37.34
N PRO A 72 -25.08 -48.26 -38.13
CA PRO A 72 -26.17 -49.06 -37.56
C PRO A 72 -25.56 -50.20 -36.71
N LEU A 73 -25.99 -50.28 -35.44
CA LEU A 73 -25.49 -51.25 -34.47
C LEU A 73 -25.84 -52.69 -34.92
N SER A 74 -24.91 -53.28 -35.66
CA SER A 74 -25.03 -54.58 -36.34
C SER A 74 -23.68 -55.29 -36.34
N PHE A 75 -23.70 -56.62 -36.26
CA PHE A 75 -22.47 -57.40 -36.07
C PHE A 75 -21.47 -57.21 -37.22
N GLU A 76 -21.95 -57.08 -38.46
CA GLU A 76 -21.10 -56.87 -39.63
C GLU A 76 -20.44 -55.48 -39.65
N GLU A 77 -21.18 -54.41 -39.34
CA GLU A 77 -20.61 -53.06 -39.29
C GLU A 77 -19.64 -52.91 -38.11
N ILE A 78 -19.96 -53.44 -36.92
CA ILE A 78 -19.02 -53.48 -35.79
C ILE A 78 -17.71 -54.19 -36.20
N LYS A 79 -17.81 -55.30 -36.94
CA LYS A 79 -16.65 -56.07 -37.40
C LYS A 79 -15.81 -55.31 -38.43
N LYS A 80 -16.41 -54.49 -39.30
CA LYS A 80 -15.69 -53.58 -40.22
C LYS A 80 -14.94 -52.48 -39.46
N PHE A 81 -15.56 -51.92 -38.42
CA PHE A 81 -15.00 -50.82 -37.62
C PHE A 81 -14.29 -51.28 -36.32
N ILE A 82 -13.86 -52.54 -36.24
CA ILE A 82 -13.34 -53.16 -35.00
C ILE A 82 -12.14 -52.42 -34.36
N ASN A 83 -11.33 -51.73 -35.16
CA ASN A 83 -10.19 -50.93 -34.69
C ASN A 83 -10.58 -49.54 -34.15
N SER A 84 -11.83 -49.11 -34.35
CA SER A 84 -12.35 -47.83 -33.85
C SER A 84 -12.65 -47.91 -32.36
N GLN A 85 -12.73 -46.74 -31.71
CA GLN A 85 -13.33 -46.65 -30.38
C GLN A 85 -14.85 -46.53 -30.50
N PHE A 86 -15.58 -47.28 -29.68
CA PHE A 86 -17.04 -47.30 -29.68
C PHE A 86 -17.58 -46.56 -28.44
N ILE A 87 -18.69 -45.83 -28.61
CA ILE A 87 -19.43 -45.18 -27.52
C ILE A 87 -20.89 -45.66 -27.55
N LEU A 88 -21.29 -46.44 -26.55
CA LEU A 88 -22.67 -46.86 -26.34
C LEU A 88 -23.35 -45.98 -25.29
N GLU A 89 -24.60 -45.57 -25.54
CA GLU A 89 -25.44 -44.89 -24.56
C GLU A 89 -26.64 -45.77 -24.15
N ALA A 90 -26.92 -45.83 -22.84
CA ALA A 90 -28.06 -46.57 -22.31
C ALA A 90 -29.39 -45.84 -22.60
N LYS A 91 -30.33 -46.53 -23.24
CA LYS A 91 -31.62 -45.96 -23.66
C LYS A 91 -32.50 -45.63 -22.45
N ARG A 92 -32.92 -44.36 -22.35
CA ARG A 92 -33.68 -43.82 -21.21
C ARG A 92 -34.96 -44.62 -20.88
N MET A 93 -35.63 -45.20 -21.89
CA MET A 93 -36.85 -45.99 -21.70
C MET A 93 -36.63 -47.33 -20.97
N MET A 94 -35.40 -47.82 -20.90
CA MET A 94 -35.04 -49.06 -20.19
C MET A 94 -34.44 -48.79 -18.80
N MET A 95 -34.40 -47.54 -18.35
CA MET A 95 -34.00 -47.15 -17.00
C MET A 95 -35.23 -47.16 -16.06
N PRO A 96 -35.06 -47.46 -14.75
CA PRO A 96 -36.16 -47.40 -13.79
C PRO A 96 -36.88 -46.03 -13.82
N ALA A 97 -38.21 -46.02 -13.73
CA ALA A 97 -39.00 -44.77 -13.85
C ALA A 97 -38.61 -43.68 -12.84
N ALA A 98 -38.14 -44.08 -11.64
CA ALA A 98 -37.60 -43.17 -10.62
C ALA A 98 -36.34 -42.39 -11.07
N TRP A 99 -35.71 -42.76 -12.19
CA TRP A 99 -34.47 -42.19 -12.70
C TRP A 99 -34.67 -41.33 -13.96
N GLY A 100 -35.92 -41.05 -14.36
CA GLY A 100 -36.24 -40.36 -15.62
C GLY A 100 -35.64 -38.95 -15.82
N GLY A 101 -35.20 -38.31 -14.72
CA GLY A 101 -34.49 -37.02 -14.75
C GLY A 101 -32.96 -37.11 -14.78
N ARG A 102 -32.36 -38.30 -14.79
CA ARG A 102 -30.89 -38.49 -14.73
C ARG A 102 -30.24 -38.46 -16.14
N PRO A 103 -28.99 -37.99 -16.26
CA PRO A 103 -28.21 -38.14 -17.49
C PRO A 103 -27.96 -39.62 -17.81
N THR A 104 -28.11 -39.97 -19.09
CA THR A 104 -27.98 -41.33 -19.63
C THR A 104 -26.56 -41.85 -19.56
N LEU A 105 -26.37 -43.11 -19.14
CA LEU A 105 -25.03 -43.72 -19.02
C LEU A 105 -24.38 -43.85 -20.40
N GLN A 106 -23.25 -43.15 -20.59
CA GLN A 106 -22.40 -43.31 -21.78
C GLN A 106 -21.19 -44.17 -21.39
N LEU A 107 -21.00 -45.28 -22.10
CA LEU A 107 -19.86 -46.18 -21.99
C LEU A 107 -18.95 -45.94 -23.20
N ARG A 108 -17.65 -45.76 -22.98
CA ARG A 108 -16.63 -45.55 -24.02
C ARG A 108 -15.64 -46.71 -23.95
N GLY A 109 -15.31 -47.34 -25.08
CA GLY A 109 -14.55 -48.58 -25.07
C GLY A 109 -14.15 -49.11 -26.44
N GLN A 110 -13.61 -50.33 -26.49
CA GLN A 110 -13.28 -51.05 -27.72
C GLN A 110 -14.02 -52.39 -27.79
N MET A 111 -14.39 -52.81 -29.00
CA MET A 111 -15.02 -54.11 -29.26
C MET A 111 -13.98 -55.06 -29.84
N ILE A 112 -13.83 -56.24 -29.23
CA ILE A 112 -12.84 -57.24 -29.61
C ILE A 112 -13.58 -58.52 -30.01
N TRP A 113 -13.23 -59.08 -31.16
CA TRP A 113 -13.79 -60.34 -31.67
C TRP A 113 -13.03 -61.55 -31.10
N MET A 114 -13.76 -62.56 -30.61
CA MET A 114 -13.20 -63.80 -30.07
C MET A 114 -13.62 -64.99 -30.97
N PRO A 115 -12.77 -65.41 -31.94
CA PRO A 115 -13.12 -66.47 -32.89
C PRO A 115 -13.52 -67.80 -32.22
N SER A 116 -12.86 -68.18 -31.13
CA SER A 116 -13.04 -69.47 -30.46
C SER A 116 -14.43 -69.67 -29.85
N ILE A 117 -15.14 -68.58 -29.51
CA ILE A 117 -16.49 -68.62 -28.91
C ILE A 117 -17.53 -67.86 -29.75
N GLN A 118 -17.15 -67.39 -30.94
CA GLN A 118 -18.01 -66.65 -31.88
C GLN A 118 -18.76 -65.46 -31.26
N CYS A 119 -18.15 -64.79 -30.28
CA CYS A 119 -18.70 -63.63 -29.59
C CYS A 119 -17.79 -62.40 -29.69
N MET A 120 -18.37 -61.21 -29.60
CA MET A 120 -17.65 -59.96 -29.35
C MET A 120 -17.66 -59.64 -27.85
N ILE A 121 -16.55 -59.10 -27.34
CA ILE A 121 -16.49 -58.45 -26.02
C ILE A 121 -16.30 -56.95 -26.21
N TYR A 122 -17.20 -56.16 -25.64
CA TYR A 122 -17.04 -54.73 -25.46
C TYR A 122 -16.37 -54.47 -24.11
N MET A 123 -15.14 -53.97 -24.15
CA MET A 123 -14.35 -53.55 -22.99
C MET A 123 -14.49 -52.03 -22.87
N CYS A 124 -15.09 -51.52 -21.80
CA CYS A 124 -15.47 -50.11 -21.72
C CYS A 124 -15.39 -49.51 -20.32
N SER A 125 -15.46 -48.18 -20.27
CA SER A 125 -15.45 -47.37 -19.06
C SER A 125 -16.56 -46.31 -19.13
N PRO A 126 -17.13 -45.89 -18.00
CA PRO A 126 -18.11 -44.80 -17.98
C PRO A 126 -17.45 -43.48 -18.42
N LYS A 127 -18.02 -42.80 -19.42
CA LYS A 127 -17.50 -41.53 -19.94
C LYS A 127 -17.76 -40.41 -18.92
N LEU A 128 -16.74 -40.13 -18.12
CA LEU A 128 -16.74 -39.18 -17.00
C LEU A 128 -15.46 -38.33 -17.02
N THR A 129 -15.57 -37.11 -16.51
CA THR A 129 -14.48 -36.13 -16.42
C THR A 129 -14.39 -35.46 -15.04
N SER A 130 -15.47 -35.47 -14.24
CA SER A 130 -15.51 -34.83 -12.92
C SER A 130 -16.31 -35.63 -11.88
N LEU A 131 -16.09 -35.34 -10.59
CA LEU A 131 -16.90 -35.90 -9.49
C LEU A 131 -18.36 -35.45 -9.57
N LYS A 132 -18.64 -34.27 -10.13
CA LYS A 132 -20.00 -33.75 -10.31
C LYS A 132 -20.80 -34.59 -11.30
N GLU A 133 -20.20 -34.95 -12.44
CA GLU A 133 -20.84 -35.87 -13.41
C GLU A 133 -21.08 -37.26 -12.82
N LEU A 134 -20.17 -37.74 -11.97
CA LEU A 134 -20.32 -39.02 -11.25
C LEU A 134 -21.53 -38.98 -10.29
N GLU A 135 -21.67 -37.89 -9.51
CA GLU A 135 -22.78 -37.65 -8.60
C GLU A 135 -24.13 -37.48 -9.34
N GLU A 136 -24.18 -36.69 -10.41
CA GLU A 136 -25.37 -36.50 -11.26
C GLU A 136 -25.88 -37.81 -11.86
N ARG A 137 -24.96 -38.75 -12.15
CA ARG A 137 -25.27 -40.11 -12.62
C ARG A 137 -25.53 -41.10 -11.49
N HIS A 138 -25.32 -40.70 -10.24
CA HIS A 138 -25.35 -41.52 -9.02
C HIS A 138 -24.51 -42.80 -9.12
N MET A 139 -23.30 -42.69 -9.67
CA MET A 139 -22.25 -43.69 -9.52
C MET A 139 -21.36 -43.34 -8.32
N TYR A 140 -20.60 -44.30 -7.81
CA TYR A 140 -19.61 -44.08 -6.76
C TYR A 140 -18.19 -44.35 -7.27
N MET A 141 -17.17 -43.70 -6.70
CA MET A 141 -15.75 -43.94 -7.06
C MET A 141 -15.27 -45.35 -6.73
N SER A 142 -16.03 -46.14 -5.96
CA SER A 142 -15.80 -47.59 -5.75
C SER A 142 -16.24 -48.45 -6.95
N GLU A 143 -17.02 -47.90 -7.87
CA GLU A 143 -17.58 -48.63 -9.02
C GLU A 143 -16.66 -48.59 -10.25
N ILE A 144 -15.76 -47.60 -10.30
CA ILE A 144 -14.70 -47.49 -11.29
C ILE A 144 -13.49 -48.27 -10.76
N ALA A 145 -13.04 -49.29 -11.49
CA ALA A 145 -11.97 -50.17 -11.08
C ALA A 145 -10.64 -49.41 -10.84
N LEU A 146 -9.79 -49.92 -9.94
CA LEU A 146 -8.52 -49.27 -9.59
C LEU A 146 -7.51 -49.19 -10.75
N HIS A 147 -7.70 -49.97 -11.81
CA HIS A 147 -6.88 -49.96 -13.03
C HIS A 147 -7.56 -49.22 -14.21
N ASP A 148 -8.73 -48.63 -14.00
CA ASP A 148 -9.44 -47.86 -15.03
C ASP A 148 -8.98 -46.38 -14.96
N VAL A 149 -8.32 -45.93 -16.03
CA VAL A 149 -7.75 -44.58 -16.19
C VAL A 149 -8.79 -43.47 -16.00
N THR A 150 -10.08 -43.77 -16.17
CA THR A 150 -11.19 -42.85 -15.86
C THR A 150 -11.16 -42.39 -14.40
N ARG A 151 -10.75 -43.26 -13.47
CA ARG A 151 -10.60 -42.95 -12.04
C ARG A 151 -9.60 -41.83 -11.82
N ASP A 152 -8.42 -41.97 -12.42
CA ASP A 152 -7.31 -41.03 -12.27
C ASP A 152 -7.61 -39.71 -12.97
N LEU A 153 -8.25 -39.76 -14.15
CA LEU A 153 -8.69 -38.58 -14.89
C LEU A 153 -9.64 -37.70 -14.05
N ILE A 154 -10.61 -38.31 -13.35
CA ILE A 154 -11.52 -37.59 -12.46
C ILE A 154 -10.74 -36.91 -11.33
N LEU A 155 -9.81 -37.62 -10.67
CA LEU A 155 -9.04 -37.11 -9.54
C LEU A 155 -8.08 -35.98 -9.96
N LEU A 156 -7.36 -36.15 -11.07
CA LEU A 156 -6.46 -35.14 -11.64
C LEU A 156 -7.20 -33.86 -12.04
N ASN A 157 -8.41 -33.98 -12.61
CA ASN A 157 -9.24 -32.82 -12.93
C ASN A 157 -9.70 -32.07 -11.67
N GLN A 158 -10.01 -32.77 -10.56
CA GLN A 158 -10.35 -32.12 -9.29
C GLN A 158 -9.14 -31.41 -8.66
N GLN A 159 -7.97 -32.06 -8.64
CA GLN A 159 -6.73 -31.44 -8.16
C GLN A 159 -6.42 -30.16 -8.96
N ARG A 160 -6.45 -30.24 -10.29
CA ARG A 160 -6.20 -29.10 -11.18
C ARG A 160 -7.16 -27.93 -10.93
N LEU A 161 -8.44 -28.19 -10.67
CA LEU A 161 -9.42 -27.14 -10.35
C LEU A 161 -9.11 -26.47 -9.00
N ALA A 162 -8.72 -27.24 -7.99
CA ALA A 162 -8.30 -26.71 -6.69
C ALA A 162 -7.01 -25.87 -6.78
N GLU A 163 -6.04 -26.31 -7.58
CA GLU A 163 -4.80 -25.56 -7.84
C GLU A 163 -5.07 -24.21 -8.52
N ILE A 164 -5.98 -24.16 -9.50
CA ILE A 164 -6.38 -22.93 -10.20
C ILE A 164 -7.07 -21.94 -9.24
N GLU A 165 -8.00 -22.42 -8.41
CA GLU A 165 -8.71 -21.57 -7.44
C GLU A 165 -7.75 -21.05 -6.35
N LEU A 166 -6.83 -21.89 -5.84
CA LEU A 166 -5.80 -21.46 -4.88
C LEU A 166 -4.84 -20.42 -5.49
N ALA A 167 -4.41 -20.61 -6.74
CA ALA A 167 -3.56 -19.64 -7.43
C ALA A 167 -4.25 -18.28 -7.62
N LYS A 168 -5.56 -18.28 -7.95
CA LYS A 168 -6.38 -17.08 -8.03
C LYS A 168 -6.47 -16.35 -6.69
N GLN A 169 -6.80 -17.06 -5.61
CA GLN A 169 -6.90 -16.46 -4.26
C GLN A 169 -5.55 -15.91 -3.77
N LEU A 170 -4.44 -16.57 -4.12
CA LEU A 170 -3.09 -16.11 -3.78
C LEU A 170 -2.74 -14.81 -4.51
N GLU A 171 -3.08 -14.68 -5.79
CA GLU A 171 -2.81 -13.45 -6.56
C GLU A 171 -3.71 -12.28 -6.08
N GLU A 172 -4.98 -12.54 -5.78
CA GLU A 172 -5.89 -11.56 -5.16
C GLU A 172 -5.33 -11.04 -3.82
N LYS A 173 -4.87 -11.93 -2.93
CA LYS A 173 -4.27 -11.57 -1.64
C LYS A 173 -2.91 -10.88 -1.77
N LYS A 174 -2.12 -11.24 -2.79
CA LYS A 174 -0.83 -10.59 -3.12
C LYS A 174 -1.03 -9.15 -3.58
N GLU A 175 -2.06 -8.87 -4.37
CA GLU A 175 -2.38 -7.51 -4.81
C GLU A 175 -2.97 -6.65 -3.66
N GLU A 176 -3.83 -7.22 -2.80
CA GLU A 176 -4.26 -6.56 -1.56
C GLU A 176 -3.05 -6.13 -0.70
N LEU A 177 -2.08 -7.02 -0.51
CA LEU A 177 -0.86 -6.74 0.25
C LEU A 177 0.03 -5.69 -0.43
N ARG A 178 0.12 -5.69 -1.76
CA ARG A 178 0.87 -4.66 -2.52
C ARG A 178 0.26 -3.28 -2.28
N MET A 179 -1.05 -3.14 -2.48
CA MET A 179 -1.78 -1.89 -2.27
C MET A 179 -1.69 -1.40 -0.81
N MET A 180 -1.79 -2.31 0.16
CA MET A 180 -1.64 -1.97 1.58
C MET A 180 -0.20 -1.50 1.92
N SER A 181 0.81 -2.15 1.35
CA SER A 181 2.22 -1.76 1.50
C SER A 181 2.50 -0.38 0.91
N GLU A 182 1.97 -0.07 -0.26
CA GLU A 182 2.16 1.23 -0.93
C GLU A 182 1.48 2.36 -0.14
N ALA A 183 0.24 2.15 0.33
CA ALA A 183 -0.45 3.10 1.21
C ALA A 183 0.30 3.33 2.54
N LEU A 184 0.82 2.26 3.16
CA LEU A 184 1.63 2.36 4.38
C LEU A 184 2.93 3.14 4.15
N GLN A 185 3.60 2.94 3.01
CA GLN A 185 4.80 3.71 2.66
C GLN A 185 4.49 5.19 2.43
N GLU A 186 3.33 5.54 1.85
CA GLU A 186 2.96 6.95 1.68
C GLU A 186 2.67 7.62 3.03
N GLU A 187 1.92 6.96 3.91
CA GLU A 187 1.60 7.50 5.23
C GLU A 187 2.85 7.60 6.14
N GLN A 188 3.79 6.65 6.02
CA GLN A 188 5.12 6.77 6.62
C GLN A 188 5.88 7.99 6.09
N LYS A 189 5.92 8.21 4.77
CA LYS A 189 6.58 9.38 4.15
C LYS A 189 5.97 10.70 4.64
N ARG A 190 4.63 10.78 4.74
CA ARG A 190 3.91 11.94 5.29
C ARG A 190 4.27 12.17 6.76
N THR A 191 4.29 11.12 7.58
CA THR A 191 4.65 11.18 9.01
C THR A 191 6.10 11.63 9.21
N ASP A 192 7.04 11.06 8.46
CA ASP A 192 8.46 11.46 8.49
C ASP A 192 8.62 12.93 8.04
N MET A 193 7.94 13.35 6.97
CA MET A 193 7.98 14.74 6.50
C MET A 193 7.45 15.73 7.55
N LEU A 194 6.38 15.40 8.27
CA LEU A 194 5.88 16.20 9.39
C LEU A 194 6.91 16.25 10.53
N LEU A 195 7.52 15.12 10.90
CA LEU A 195 8.53 15.07 11.95
C LEU A 195 9.77 15.93 11.61
N TYR A 196 10.28 15.85 10.37
CA TYR A 196 11.39 16.69 9.89
C TYR A 196 11.02 18.17 9.70
N SER A 197 9.73 18.53 9.67
CA SER A 197 9.28 19.93 9.62
C SER A 197 9.25 20.59 10.99
N MET A 198 9.06 19.80 12.07
CA MET A 198 9.01 20.28 13.45
C MET A 198 10.41 20.23 14.11
N LEU A 199 11.17 19.16 13.85
CA LEU A 199 12.44 18.89 14.53
C LEU A 199 13.62 18.82 13.55
N PRO A 200 14.84 19.22 13.97
CA PRO A 200 16.03 19.10 13.13
C PRO A 200 16.28 17.64 12.73
N ARG A 201 16.67 17.37 11.48
CA ARG A 201 16.79 15.99 10.94
C ARG A 201 17.60 15.03 11.84
N GLN A 202 18.71 15.48 12.44
CA GLN A 202 19.53 14.66 13.34
C GLN A 202 18.81 14.30 14.65
N VAL A 203 17.92 15.17 15.14
CA VAL A 203 17.09 14.95 16.33
C VAL A 203 15.93 14.02 15.99
N ALA A 204 15.25 14.29 14.88
CA ALA A 204 14.17 13.46 14.35
C ALA A 204 14.62 12.01 14.09
N ASN A 205 15.79 11.80 13.46
CA ASN A 205 16.34 10.45 13.22
C ASN A 205 16.53 9.67 14.54
N LYS A 206 17.15 10.28 15.56
CA LYS A 206 17.35 9.65 16.87
C LYS A 206 16.03 9.23 17.52
N LEU A 207 15.01 10.11 17.47
CA LEU A 207 13.68 9.81 18.01
C LEU A 207 12.96 8.70 17.21
N ARG A 208 13.08 8.70 15.87
CA ARG A 208 12.52 7.65 14.99
C ARG A 208 13.18 6.28 15.24
N GLU A 209 14.44 6.27 15.64
CA GLU A 209 15.18 5.08 16.11
C GLU A 209 14.90 4.71 17.58
N GLY A 210 13.96 5.40 18.26
CA GLY A 210 13.62 5.17 19.67
C GLY A 210 14.70 5.60 20.67
N ARG A 211 15.77 6.26 20.22
CA ARG A 211 16.86 6.75 21.07
C ARG A 211 16.46 8.06 21.74
N LYS A 212 16.76 8.18 23.03
CA LYS A 212 16.63 9.48 23.73
C LYS A 212 17.62 10.49 23.15
N VAL A 213 17.18 11.73 23.01
CA VAL A 213 18.03 12.85 22.58
C VAL A 213 18.49 13.60 23.82
N GLU A 214 19.73 13.33 24.23
CA GLU A 214 20.39 14.03 25.32
C GLU A 214 20.61 15.50 24.98
N ALA A 215 20.68 16.35 26.01
CA ALA A 215 21.03 17.76 25.84
C ALA A 215 22.54 17.89 25.55
N GLY A 216 22.89 18.71 24.56
CA GLY A 216 24.27 19.04 24.23
C GLY A 216 24.62 20.47 24.64
N GLU A 217 25.86 20.67 25.08
CA GLU A 217 26.45 22.01 25.22
C GLU A 217 27.14 22.41 23.92
N TYR A 218 27.05 23.69 23.56
CA TYR A 218 27.55 24.24 22.30
C TYR A 218 28.21 25.59 22.54
N ASP A 219 29.53 25.70 22.34
CA ASP A 219 30.35 26.86 22.75
C ASP A 219 30.06 28.15 21.95
N GLU A 220 29.90 28.02 20.62
CA GLU A 220 29.68 29.15 19.71
C GLU A 220 28.45 28.88 18.83
N VAL A 221 27.32 29.46 19.22
CA VAL A 221 26.13 29.60 18.36
C VAL A 221 25.79 31.08 18.19
N THR A 222 25.12 31.43 17.08
CA THR A 222 24.57 32.78 16.89
C THR A 222 23.05 32.73 16.89
N ILE A 223 22.42 33.48 17.79
CA ILE A 223 20.97 33.60 17.91
C ILE A 223 20.54 34.96 17.36
N LEU A 224 19.48 34.96 16.55
CA LEU A 224 18.73 36.14 16.14
C LEU A 224 17.33 36.09 16.73
N PHE A 225 16.90 37.22 17.29
CA PHE A 225 15.50 37.54 17.57
C PHE A 225 15.05 38.68 16.64
N SER A 226 13.82 38.61 16.12
CA SER A 226 13.16 39.76 15.50
C SER A 226 11.76 39.98 16.03
N ASP A 227 11.36 41.24 16.15
CA ASP A 227 10.02 41.65 16.59
C ASP A 227 9.39 42.68 15.64
N ILE A 228 8.05 42.69 15.55
CA ILE A 228 7.26 43.64 14.75
C ILE A 228 7.11 44.97 15.49
N VAL A 229 7.55 46.05 14.86
CA VAL A 229 7.41 47.41 15.41
C VAL A 229 5.92 47.76 15.53
N THR A 230 5.53 48.17 16.74
CA THR A 230 4.16 48.53 17.16
C THR A 230 3.09 47.43 17.00
N PHE A 231 3.46 46.15 17.04
CA PHE A 231 2.52 45.02 16.93
C PHE A 231 1.32 45.10 17.88
N THR A 232 1.52 45.48 19.15
CA THR A 232 0.44 45.64 20.14
C THR A 232 -0.63 46.65 19.68
N ASN A 233 -0.21 47.73 19.00
CA ASN A 233 -1.12 48.75 18.47
C ASN A 233 -1.87 48.25 17.22
N ILE A 234 -1.20 47.47 16.37
CA ILE A 234 -1.83 46.78 15.24
C ILE A 234 -2.90 45.82 15.75
N CYS A 235 -2.59 45.05 16.80
CA CYS A 235 -3.51 44.10 17.43
C CYS A 235 -4.71 44.76 18.09
N ALA A 236 -4.54 45.95 18.68
CA ALA A 236 -5.65 46.71 19.27
C ALA A 236 -6.61 47.32 18.22
N MET A 237 -6.17 47.44 16.96
CA MET A 237 -6.92 48.12 15.89
C MET A 237 -7.45 47.16 14.79
N CYS A 238 -6.93 45.94 14.67
CA CYS A 238 -7.35 44.96 13.67
C CYS A 238 -8.29 43.88 14.20
N LYS A 239 -9.04 43.26 13.28
CA LYS A 239 -9.75 42.00 13.58
C LYS A 239 -8.72 40.86 13.72
N PRO A 240 -8.90 39.89 14.64
CA PRO A 240 -7.95 38.79 14.85
C PRO A 240 -7.52 38.05 13.58
N ILE A 241 -8.46 37.82 12.65
CA ILE A 241 -8.18 37.15 11.37
C ILE A 241 -7.15 37.90 10.50
N GLN A 242 -7.15 39.24 10.53
CA GLN A 242 -6.20 40.06 9.77
C GLN A 242 -4.79 40.00 10.37
N ILE A 243 -4.70 39.84 11.69
CA ILE A 243 -3.42 39.68 12.42
C ILE A 243 -2.82 38.31 12.09
N VAL A 244 -3.62 37.25 12.10
CA VAL A 244 -3.19 35.89 11.71
C VAL A 244 -2.75 35.86 10.25
N GLN A 245 -3.48 36.52 9.33
CA GLN A 245 -3.09 36.65 7.94
C GLN A 245 -1.75 37.39 7.79
N LEU A 246 -1.56 38.52 8.48
CA LEU A 246 -0.31 39.29 8.46
C LEU A 246 0.90 38.48 8.95
N LEU A 247 0.75 37.80 10.10
CA LEU A 247 1.81 36.94 10.66
C LEU A 247 2.15 35.78 9.71
N ASN A 248 1.14 35.13 9.13
CA ASN A 248 1.35 34.05 8.17
C ASN A 248 2.07 34.54 6.91
N GLU A 249 1.67 35.68 6.33
CA GLU A 249 2.32 36.27 5.16
C GLU A 249 3.80 36.61 5.41
N MET A 250 4.12 37.03 6.65
CA MET A 250 5.45 37.38 7.10
C MET A 250 6.31 36.13 7.37
N TYR A 251 5.82 35.19 8.17
CA TYR A 251 6.53 33.96 8.52
C TYR A 251 6.74 33.05 7.30
N LEU A 252 5.79 33.00 6.34
CA LEU A 252 6.00 32.30 5.05
C LEU A 252 7.14 32.88 4.20
N ARG A 253 7.54 34.13 4.42
CA ARG A 253 8.77 34.70 3.81
C ARG A 253 10.00 34.35 4.63
N PHE A 254 9.94 34.43 5.97
CA PHE A 254 11.09 34.13 6.83
C PHE A 254 11.46 32.64 6.82
N ASP A 255 10.48 31.74 6.74
CA ASP A 255 10.70 30.29 6.67
C ASP A 255 11.36 29.88 5.34
N ARG A 256 11.23 30.69 4.27
CA ARG A 256 12.05 30.54 3.06
C ARG A 256 13.50 30.98 3.30
N LEU A 257 13.70 32.10 4.01
CA LEU A 257 15.04 32.62 4.34
C LEU A 257 15.83 31.66 5.25
N THR A 258 15.19 30.96 6.19
CA THR A 258 15.87 29.92 7.00
C THR A 258 16.49 28.81 6.13
N THR A 259 15.76 28.40 5.09
CA THR A 259 16.20 27.37 4.14
C THR A 259 17.32 27.88 3.22
N VAL A 260 17.26 29.15 2.82
CA VAL A 260 18.28 29.81 1.97
C VAL A 260 19.61 30.00 2.70
N HIS A 261 19.57 30.42 3.97
CA HIS A 261 20.77 30.73 4.76
C HIS A 261 21.25 29.54 5.60
N ASP A 262 20.57 28.39 5.54
CA ASP A 262 20.86 27.15 6.29
C ASP A 262 21.03 27.41 7.80
N VAL A 263 19.94 27.86 8.42
CA VAL A 263 19.80 28.15 9.86
C VAL A 263 18.49 27.57 10.41
N TYR A 264 18.47 27.18 11.69
CA TYR A 264 17.31 26.53 12.30
C TYR A 264 16.34 27.53 12.94
N LYS A 265 15.03 27.35 12.68
CA LYS A 265 13.93 28.08 13.31
C LYS A 265 13.59 27.48 14.67
N VAL A 266 13.52 28.30 15.71
CA VAL A 266 13.14 27.87 17.07
C VAL A 266 11.68 28.24 17.32
N GLU A 267 10.91 27.38 17.99
CA GLU A 267 9.55 27.74 18.40
C GLU A 267 9.56 28.86 19.45
N THR A 268 8.72 29.87 19.25
CA THR A 268 8.59 31.07 20.08
C THR A 268 7.15 31.37 20.45
N ILE A 269 6.97 32.19 21.48
CA ILE A 269 5.67 32.69 21.93
C ILE A 269 5.45 34.10 21.36
N GLY A 270 4.36 34.30 20.61
CA GLY A 270 3.89 35.61 20.16
C GLY A 270 4.35 36.03 18.75
N ASP A 271 4.66 37.32 18.63
CA ASP A 271 5.17 38.05 17.46
C ASP A 271 6.68 37.91 17.26
N ALA A 272 7.42 37.57 18.31
CA ALA A 272 8.86 37.33 18.26
C ALA A 272 9.19 36.09 17.41
N TYR A 273 10.06 36.25 16.41
CA TYR A 273 10.59 35.16 15.58
C TYR A 273 12.07 34.93 15.92
N MET A 274 12.44 33.68 16.21
CA MET A 274 13.79 33.30 16.65
C MET A 274 14.43 32.27 15.71
N VAL A 275 15.69 32.51 15.35
CA VAL A 275 16.52 31.55 14.58
C VAL A 275 17.90 31.42 15.21
N VAL A 276 18.53 30.28 14.95
CA VAL A 276 19.88 29.96 15.43
C VAL A 276 20.74 29.39 14.29
N GLY A 277 21.95 29.94 14.15
CA GLY A 277 23.03 29.39 13.34
C GLY A 277 24.01 28.62 14.23
N GLY A 278 24.51 27.49 13.75
CA GLY A 278 25.38 26.59 14.51
C GLY A 278 24.64 25.48 15.27
N LEU A 279 23.32 25.34 15.10
CA LEU A 279 22.52 24.21 15.59
C LEU A 279 21.66 23.61 14.45
N PRO A 280 21.38 22.30 14.47
CA PRO A 280 21.90 21.29 15.42
C PRO A 280 23.38 20.94 15.18
N VAL A 281 23.91 21.31 14.01
CA VAL A 281 25.31 21.07 13.59
C VAL A 281 26.12 22.36 13.79
N PRO A 282 27.26 22.32 14.50
CA PRO A 282 28.19 23.45 14.58
C PRO A 282 28.81 23.78 13.21
N VAL A 283 28.74 25.05 12.79
CA VAL A 283 29.23 25.51 11.48
C VAL A 283 29.92 26.87 11.62
N LYS A 284 31.20 26.98 11.26
CA LYS A 284 32.04 28.19 11.46
C LYS A 284 31.53 29.48 10.78
N SER A 285 30.55 29.40 9.88
CA SER A 285 29.86 30.55 9.29
C SER A 285 28.54 30.92 9.98
N HIS A 286 28.25 30.37 11.17
CA HIS A 286 27.02 30.62 11.95
C HIS A 286 26.64 32.11 12.05
N ALA A 287 27.57 32.97 12.44
CA ALA A 287 27.31 34.40 12.63
C ALA A 287 26.98 35.12 11.31
N GLU A 288 27.59 34.68 10.21
CA GLU A 288 27.45 35.26 8.87
C GLU A 288 26.13 34.85 8.22
N ARG A 289 25.76 33.57 8.30
CA ARG A 289 24.45 33.05 7.88
C ARG A 289 23.32 33.79 8.58
N VAL A 290 23.42 33.96 9.90
CA VAL A 290 22.41 34.67 10.70
C VAL A 290 22.41 36.18 10.44
N ALA A 291 23.56 36.80 10.16
CA ALA A 291 23.62 38.21 9.76
C ALA A 291 23.02 38.45 8.36
N ASN A 292 23.31 37.59 7.39
CA ASN A 292 22.71 37.61 6.05
C ASN A 292 21.19 37.40 6.11
N MET A 293 20.72 36.41 6.89
CA MET A 293 19.29 36.25 7.14
C MET A 293 18.69 37.49 7.82
N GLY A 294 19.36 38.09 8.80
CA GLY A 294 18.88 39.30 9.48
C GLY A 294 18.68 40.48 8.53
N LEU A 295 19.56 40.66 7.56
CA LEU A 295 19.38 41.64 6.47
C LEU A 295 18.20 41.26 5.57
N GLY A 296 18.16 40.01 5.09
CA GLY A 296 17.08 39.49 4.25
C GLY A 296 15.70 39.60 4.90
N MET A 297 15.58 39.39 6.22
CA MET A 297 14.34 39.54 6.97
C MET A 297 13.82 40.99 6.96
N GLN A 298 14.70 41.99 7.02
CA GLN A 298 14.30 43.40 6.95
C GLN A 298 13.79 43.77 5.55
N MET A 299 14.46 43.27 4.53
CA MET A 299 14.07 43.46 3.13
C MET A 299 12.74 42.74 2.85
N ALA A 300 12.56 41.51 3.34
CA ALA A 300 11.31 40.75 3.24
C ALA A 300 10.14 41.41 4.00
N ALA A 301 10.36 41.91 5.23
CA ALA A 301 9.34 42.62 5.99
C ALA A 301 8.88 43.92 5.29
N GLY A 302 9.80 44.62 4.62
CA GLY A 302 9.47 45.81 3.82
C GLY A 302 8.53 45.55 2.64
N HIS A 303 8.37 44.29 2.20
CA HIS A 303 7.39 43.90 1.18
C HIS A 303 5.99 43.58 1.75
N VAL A 304 5.83 43.49 3.08
CA VAL A 304 4.55 43.21 3.76
C VAL A 304 3.92 44.53 4.20
N LYS A 305 2.61 44.74 3.95
CA LYS A 305 1.91 45.97 4.33
C LYS A 305 1.09 45.79 5.61
N SER A 306 1.12 46.80 6.48
CA SER A 306 0.27 46.85 7.67
C SER A 306 -1.21 46.97 7.29
N PRO A 307 -2.11 46.10 7.80
CA PRO A 307 -3.55 46.19 7.56
C PRO A 307 -4.22 47.42 8.20
N VAL A 308 -3.54 48.13 9.11
CA VAL A 308 -4.03 49.37 9.74
C VAL A 308 -3.59 50.62 8.98
N THR A 309 -2.33 50.67 8.53
CA THR A 309 -1.73 51.91 8.00
C THR A 309 -1.39 51.87 6.51
N GLY A 310 -1.48 50.71 5.85
CA GLY A 310 -1.08 50.49 4.46
C GLY A 310 0.44 50.60 4.19
N LYS A 311 1.22 51.01 5.20
CA LYS A 311 2.69 51.19 5.10
C LYS A 311 3.42 49.85 5.27
N PRO A 312 4.66 49.72 4.76
CA PRO A 312 5.52 48.58 5.04
C PRO A 312 5.66 48.26 6.53
N ILE A 313 5.67 46.98 6.88
CA ILE A 313 6.01 46.51 8.22
C ILE A 313 7.49 46.78 8.49
N GLN A 314 7.80 47.33 9.65
CA GLN A 314 9.16 47.45 10.16
C GLN A 314 9.39 46.42 11.26
N ILE A 315 10.58 45.84 11.29
CA ILE A 315 11.03 44.96 12.36
C ILE A 315 12.23 45.54 13.11
N ARG A 316 12.38 45.15 14.37
CA ARG A 316 13.66 45.19 15.09
C ARG A 316 14.32 43.82 14.90
N VAL A 317 15.65 43.79 14.77
CA VAL A 317 16.42 42.54 14.67
C VAL A 317 17.60 42.65 15.62
N GLY A 318 17.78 41.67 16.50
CA GLY A 318 18.85 41.59 17.49
C GLY A 318 19.63 40.30 17.37
N ILE A 319 20.96 40.38 17.27
CA ILE A 319 21.84 39.21 17.08
C ILE A 319 22.93 39.16 18.15
N HIS A 320 23.00 38.04 18.87
CA HIS A 320 24.07 37.75 19.84
C HIS A 320 24.70 36.37 19.57
N THR A 321 25.96 36.21 19.97
CA THR A 321 26.76 34.99 19.76
C THR A 321 27.40 34.58 21.08
N GLY A 322 27.37 33.28 21.40
CA GLY A 322 27.89 32.74 22.66
C GLY A 322 27.40 31.31 22.92
N PRO A 323 27.66 30.76 24.11
CA PRO A 323 27.36 29.37 24.42
C PRO A 323 25.89 29.12 24.79
N VAL A 324 25.39 27.94 24.44
CA VAL A 324 24.06 27.45 24.84
C VAL A 324 24.08 25.97 25.21
N VAL A 325 23.09 25.56 25.98
CA VAL A 325 22.66 24.16 26.12
C VAL A 325 21.42 23.96 25.27
N ALA A 326 21.38 22.95 24.41
CA ALA A 326 20.23 22.67 23.55
C ALA A 326 19.82 21.20 23.64
N GLY A 327 18.51 20.92 23.65
CA GLY A 327 18.00 19.57 23.84
C GLY A 327 16.49 19.44 23.61
N VAL A 328 15.99 18.21 23.60
CA VAL A 328 14.55 17.93 23.44
C VAL A 328 13.84 17.96 24.79
N VAL A 329 12.77 18.74 24.86
CA VAL A 329 11.91 18.88 26.05
C VAL A 329 10.50 18.43 25.72
N GLY A 330 9.90 17.63 26.62
CA GLY A 330 8.55 17.08 26.47
C GLY A 330 8.54 15.70 25.82
N GLU A 331 7.71 14.81 26.37
CA GLU A 331 7.54 13.43 25.88
C GLU A 331 6.44 13.33 24.81
N LYS A 332 5.26 13.92 25.06
CA LYS A 332 4.10 13.89 24.16
C LYS A 332 4.16 14.91 23.01
N MET A 333 4.92 15.98 23.20
CA MET A 333 5.16 17.05 22.22
C MET A 333 6.63 17.45 22.32
N PRO A 334 7.55 16.68 21.71
CA PRO A 334 8.98 16.93 21.80
C PRO A 334 9.35 18.24 21.08
N ARG A 335 9.92 19.18 21.82
CA ARG A 335 10.36 20.50 21.32
C ARG A 335 11.87 20.63 21.46
N TYR A 336 12.56 21.11 20.42
CA TYR A 336 13.99 21.40 20.51
C TYR A 336 14.21 22.79 21.11
N CYS A 337 14.54 22.84 22.40
CA CYS A 337 14.66 24.07 23.17
C CYS A 337 16.12 24.47 23.39
N LEU A 338 16.37 25.78 23.44
CA LEU A 338 17.68 26.37 23.76
C LEU A 338 17.62 27.02 25.14
N PHE A 339 18.66 26.79 25.94
CA PHE A 339 18.83 27.35 27.27
C PHE A 339 20.20 28.03 27.39
N GLY A 340 20.28 29.09 28.19
CA GLY A 340 21.51 29.84 28.43
C GLY A 340 21.31 31.35 28.36
N ASP A 341 22.25 32.08 28.94
CA ASP A 341 22.22 33.54 29.00
C ASP A 341 22.40 34.21 27.63
N THR A 342 22.96 33.51 26.65
CA THR A 342 23.03 33.95 25.25
C THR A 342 21.62 34.12 24.64
N VAL A 343 20.62 33.32 25.03
CA VAL A 343 19.22 33.51 24.59
C VAL A 343 18.67 34.84 25.14
N ASN A 344 18.85 35.08 26.44
CA ASN A 344 18.43 36.33 27.10
C ASN A 344 19.13 37.55 26.49
N THR A 345 20.45 37.48 26.27
CA THR A 345 21.24 38.57 25.70
C THR A 345 20.86 38.85 24.24
N ALA A 346 20.53 37.84 23.44
CA ALA A 346 20.00 38.02 22.09
C ALA A 346 18.65 38.76 22.09
N SER A 347 17.72 38.38 22.97
CA SER A 347 16.46 39.11 23.18
C SER A 347 16.72 40.57 23.61
N ARG A 348 17.70 40.83 24.49
CA ARG A 348 18.07 42.22 24.85
C ARG A 348 18.66 43.01 23.67
N MET A 349 19.33 42.37 22.71
CA MET A 349 19.76 43.05 21.48
C MET A 349 18.56 43.43 20.61
N GLU A 350 17.52 42.59 20.54
CA GLU A 350 16.28 42.92 19.82
C GLU A 350 15.59 44.12 20.48
N SER A 351 15.33 44.06 21.80
CA SER A 351 14.41 45.01 22.44
C SER A 351 14.99 46.41 22.59
N HIS A 352 16.32 46.55 22.55
CA HIS A 352 16.99 47.85 22.44
C HIS A 352 17.24 48.27 20.97
N GLY A 353 16.96 47.42 19.99
CA GLY A 353 17.19 47.67 18.57
C GLY A 353 16.38 48.84 18.02
N VAL A 354 16.83 49.39 16.89
CA VAL A 354 16.12 50.47 16.19
C VAL A 354 15.34 49.86 15.02
N PRO A 355 14.08 50.29 14.77
CA PRO A 355 13.30 49.88 13.60
C PRO A 355 14.11 49.93 12.30
N GLY A 356 14.11 48.83 11.54
CA GLY A 356 14.82 48.74 10.27
C GLY A 356 16.35 48.76 10.36
N LYS A 357 16.94 48.32 11.49
CA LYS A 357 18.39 48.09 11.63
C LYS A 357 18.69 46.75 12.30
N VAL A 358 19.68 46.03 11.80
CA VAL A 358 20.16 44.77 12.40
C VAL A 358 21.15 45.11 13.50
N HIS A 359 20.72 44.97 14.76
CA HIS A 359 21.48 45.35 15.95
C HIS A 359 22.26 44.15 16.50
N ILE A 360 23.57 44.32 16.77
CA ILE A 360 24.46 43.21 17.13
C ILE A 360 25.32 43.50 18.37
N SER A 361 25.58 42.43 19.13
CA SER A 361 26.48 42.43 20.29
C SER A 361 27.98 42.43 19.91
N PRO A 362 28.89 42.78 20.85
CA PRO A 362 30.35 42.63 20.65
C PRO A 362 30.82 41.23 20.25
N ALA A 363 30.18 40.19 20.78
CA ALA A 363 30.54 38.80 20.45
C ALA A 363 30.23 38.48 18.98
N THR A 364 29.05 38.90 18.49
CA THR A 364 28.69 38.80 17.07
C THR A 364 29.61 39.66 16.21
N TYR A 365 29.96 40.88 16.65
CA TYR A 365 30.92 41.74 15.93
C TYR A 365 32.29 41.07 15.80
N LYS A 366 32.80 40.42 16.86
CA LYS A 366 34.04 39.63 16.82
C LYS A 366 33.94 38.46 15.83
N ALA A 367 32.81 37.73 15.81
CA ALA A 367 32.59 36.60 14.90
C ALA A 367 32.37 37.01 13.42
N LEU A 368 32.03 38.28 13.17
CA LEU A 368 31.92 38.87 11.82
C LEU A 368 33.20 39.62 11.40
N ARG A 369 34.19 39.78 12.30
CA ARG A 369 35.41 40.55 12.02
C ARG A 369 36.26 39.83 10.96
N GLY A 370 36.68 40.57 9.94
CA GLY A 370 37.42 40.01 8.79
C GLY A 370 36.51 39.44 7.70
N LYS A 371 35.19 39.57 7.81
CA LYS A 371 34.21 39.29 6.75
C LYS A 371 33.67 40.59 6.16
N SER A 372 33.12 40.52 4.95
CA SER A 372 32.73 41.67 4.13
C SER A 372 31.42 42.36 4.55
N PHE A 373 31.18 42.52 5.85
CA PHE A 373 30.03 43.24 6.40
C PHE A 373 30.35 44.71 6.69
N ILE A 374 29.49 45.61 6.22
CA ILE A 374 29.52 47.03 6.57
C ILE A 374 28.82 47.18 7.92
N ILE A 375 29.61 47.38 8.98
CA ILE A 375 29.14 47.48 10.36
C ILE A 375 29.40 48.90 10.88
N LYS A 376 28.37 49.55 11.43
CA LYS A 376 28.46 50.87 12.06
C LYS A 376 28.27 50.77 13.56
N GLU A 377 29.13 51.42 14.33
CA GLU A 377 28.99 51.52 15.78
C GLU A 377 27.71 52.29 16.19
N ARG A 378 27.06 51.82 17.26
CA ARG A 378 25.96 52.51 17.95
C ARG A 378 26.46 53.40 19.09
N GLY A 379 27.52 52.96 19.76
CA GLY A 379 27.94 53.44 21.07
C GLY A 379 27.49 52.51 22.19
N GLU A 380 27.61 52.99 23.42
CA GLU A 380 27.30 52.27 24.65
C GLU A 380 25.80 52.24 24.95
N ILE A 381 25.29 51.09 25.40
CA ILE A 381 23.93 50.93 25.95
C ILE A 381 23.97 50.16 27.27
N ASN A 382 23.12 50.51 28.23
CA ASN A 382 23.02 49.79 29.50
C ASN A 382 22.09 48.58 29.36
N VAL A 383 22.67 47.38 29.25
CA VAL A 383 21.93 46.13 29.07
C VAL A 383 21.64 45.51 30.44
N LYS A 384 20.35 45.40 30.79
CA LYS A 384 19.92 44.79 32.07
C LYS A 384 20.51 43.39 32.25
N GLY A 385 21.32 43.21 33.30
CA GLY A 385 22.01 41.95 33.64
C GLY A 385 23.44 41.84 33.10
N LYS A 386 23.88 42.77 32.23
CA LYS A 386 25.26 42.87 31.74
C LYS A 386 25.93 44.20 32.09
N GLY A 387 25.15 45.26 32.35
CA GLY A 387 25.66 46.61 32.56
C GLY A 387 25.93 47.34 31.24
N PRO A 388 26.81 48.35 31.22
CA PRO A 388 27.21 49.03 29.98
C PRO A 388 27.81 48.06 28.95
N MET A 389 27.37 48.17 27.71
CA MET A 389 27.85 47.37 26.58
C MET A 389 27.87 48.21 25.30
N TYR A 390 29.03 48.33 24.67
CA TYR A 390 29.16 48.86 23.31
C TYR A 390 28.46 47.93 22.32
N THR A 391 27.76 48.48 21.34
CA THR A 391 26.99 47.68 20.37
C THR A 391 27.06 48.29 18.97
N TYR A 392 26.64 47.52 17.97
CA TYR A 392 26.83 47.85 16.56
C TYR A 392 25.57 47.57 15.74
N TYR A 393 25.50 48.13 14.54
CA TYR A 393 24.50 47.83 13.53
C TYR A 393 25.17 47.25 12.29
N VAL A 394 24.69 46.11 11.79
CA VAL A 394 25.00 45.67 10.42
C VAL A 394 24.14 46.50 9.47
N ILE A 395 24.78 47.11 8.47
CA ILE A 395 24.13 47.98 7.48
C ILE A 395 23.93 47.22 6.16
N ALA A 396 24.95 46.49 5.72
CA ALA A 396 24.93 45.69 4.50
C ALA A 396 26.03 44.61 4.54
N ASN A 397 25.95 43.65 3.62
CA ASN A 397 27.06 42.81 3.19
C ASN A 397 27.55 43.37 1.84
N GLY A 398 28.86 43.51 1.66
CA GLY A 398 29.49 44.06 0.45
C GLY A 398 29.66 43.06 -0.70
N GLU A 399 29.53 41.76 -0.42
CA GLU A 399 29.65 40.68 -1.41
C GLU A 399 28.30 40.05 -1.77
N ALA A 400 27.38 39.93 -0.80
CA ALA A 400 26.06 39.34 -1.03
C ALA A 400 25.10 40.35 -1.70
N THR A 401 24.58 40.00 -2.88
CA THR A 401 23.55 40.81 -3.56
C THR A 401 22.18 40.68 -2.88
N GLU A 402 21.29 41.64 -3.14
CA GLU A 402 19.89 41.59 -2.66
C GLU A 402 19.20 40.27 -3.02
N ASP A 403 19.38 39.77 -4.25
CA ASP A 403 18.79 38.49 -4.68
C ASP A 403 19.35 37.29 -3.89
N MET A 404 20.63 37.30 -3.49
CA MET A 404 21.21 36.27 -2.62
C MET A 404 20.66 36.36 -1.19
N LEU A 405 20.58 37.57 -0.61
CA LEU A 405 20.02 37.78 0.72
C LEU A 405 18.54 37.39 0.79
N MET A 406 17.79 37.58 -0.31
CA MET A 406 16.38 37.24 -0.47
C MET A 406 16.11 35.82 -1.02
N GLY A 407 17.15 35.04 -1.36
CA GLY A 407 17.01 33.67 -1.88
C GLY A 407 16.31 33.57 -3.24
N ARG A 408 16.41 34.60 -4.09
CA ARG A 408 15.84 34.59 -5.44
C ARG A 408 16.77 33.84 -6.39
N PRO A 409 16.27 33.00 -7.31
CA PRO A 409 17.10 32.30 -8.28
C PRO A 409 17.77 33.32 -9.21
N GLN A 410 19.09 33.26 -9.34
CA GLN A 410 19.82 34.10 -10.28
C GLN A 410 19.32 33.86 -11.71
N ARG A 411 18.70 34.87 -12.32
CA ARG A 411 18.53 34.90 -13.78
C ARG A 411 19.92 35.00 -14.41
N SER A 412 20.43 33.87 -14.90
CA SER A 412 21.70 33.80 -15.63
C SER A 412 21.71 34.84 -16.74
N ARG A 413 22.66 35.79 -16.69
CA ARG A 413 22.84 36.80 -17.74
C ARG A 413 23.33 36.12 -19.01
N ARG A 414 22.41 35.65 -19.87
CA ARG A 414 22.73 35.14 -21.20
C ARG A 414 23.54 36.20 -21.94
N SER A 415 24.78 35.87 -22.27
CA SER A 415 25.68 36.76 -23.01
C SER A 415 25.06 37.12 -24.36
N SER A 416 24.84 38.41 -24.59
CA SER A 416 24.35 38.94 -25.86
C SER A 416 25.48 38.91 -26.90
N ARG A 417 25.73 37.75 -27.50
CA ARG A 417 26.53 37.66 -28.73
C ARG A 417 25.69 38.18 -29.91
N SER A 418 26.22 39.17 -30.61
CA SER A 418 25.61 39.82 -31.76
C SER A 418 25.42 38.84 -32.92
N ILE A 419 24.23 38.83 -33.51
CA ILE A 419 23.97 38.16 -34.79
C ILE A 419 24.33 39.13 -35.92
N THR A 420 25.32 38.78 -36.73
CA THR A 420 25.60 39.41 -38.03
C THR A 420 25.21 38.43 -39.14
N PRO A 421 24.39 38.83 -40.14
CA PRO A 421 24.01 37.94 -41.23
C PRO A 421 25.16 37.76 -42.24
N SER A 422 25.26 36.57 -42.83
CA SER A 422 26.18 36.28 -43.94
C SER A 422 25.40 35.97 -45.23
N PRO A 423 25.81 36.49 -46.40
CA PRO A 423 25.16 36.20 -47.68
C PRO A 423 25.60 34.84 -48.27
N ALA A 424 25.07 34.49 -49.45
CA ALA A 424 25.01 33.12 -49.93
C ALA A 424 25.89 32.78 -51.17
N ARG A 425 26.06 31.47 -51.39
CA ARG A 425 26.44 30.75 -52.64
C ARG A 425 27.78 31.08 -53.33
N THR A 426 28.57 30.03 -53.57
CA THR A 426 28.98 29.62 -54.94
C THR A 426 29.38 28.14 -54.99
N GLU A 427 29.68 27.61 -56.18
CA GLU A 427 29.83 26.19 -56.52
C GLU A 427 31.30 25.79 -56.77
N GLY A 428 31.66 24.48 -56.79
CA GLY A 428 33.03 24.07 -57.10
C GLY A 428 33.34 22.55 -57.18
N ALA A 429 33.46 22.05 -58.41
CA ALA A 429 33.99 20.77 -58.91
C ALA A 429 34.83 19.78 -58.03
N ARG A 430 34.35 18.52 -57.98
CA ARG A 430 34.87 17.25 -58.57
C ARG A 430 36.34 16.75 -58.41
N GLU A 431 36.42 15.42 -58.59
CA GLU A 431 37.58 14.51 -58.81
C GLU A 431 38.47 14.21 -57.57
N ASP A 432 38.88 12.98 -57.19
CA ASP A 432 38.72 11.55 -57.59
C ASP A 432 40.11 10.85 -57.71
N LYS A 433 40.14 9.52 -57.55
CA LYS A 433 41.27 8.56 -57.45
C LYS A 433 41.94 8.48 -56.06
N GLY A 434 42.26 7.28 -55.54
CA GLY A 434 41.87 5.94 -55.98
C GLY A 434 42.82 4.82 -55.55
N GLY A 435 42.27 3.74 -54.98
CA GLY A 435 42.96 2.45 -54.77
C GLY A 435 43.91 2.35 -53.55
N GLU A 436 44.20 1.17 -52.99
CA GLU A 436 43.53 -0.13 -53.16
C GLU A 436 43.65 -1.05 -51.94
N ASN A 437 42.61 -1.86 -51.75
CA ASN A 437 42.51 -3.17 -51.10
C ASN A 437 43.71 -3.79 -50.35
N HIS A 438 43.41 -4.33 -49.16
CA HIS A 438 43.54 -5.80 -48.97
C HIS A 438 42.43 -6.37 -48.04
N LYS A 439 42.16 -7.67 -48.15
CA LYS A 439 40.86 -8.31 -47.80
C LYS A 439 40.80 -8.99 -46.42
N SER A 440 39.63 -8.84 -45.76
CA SER A 440 38.63 -9.86 -45.34
C SER A 440 39.04 -11.34 -45.17
N PRO A 441 38.40 -12.17 -44.31
CA PRO A 441 36.97 -12.18 -43.88
C PRO A 441 36.75 -12.04 -42.35
N ALA A 442 35.60 -11.59 -41.81
CA ALA A 442 34.20 -12.08 -41.85
C ALA A 442 33.99 -13.44 -41.13
N SER A 443 32.94 -13.69 -40.33
CA SER A 443 31.62 -13.03 -40.11
C SER A 443 31.06 -13.32 -38.68
N GLY A 444 29.99 -12.71 -38.15
CA GLY A 444 29.20 -11.54 -38.59
C GLY A 444 27.76 -11.49 -37.99
N LYS A 445 27.13 -10.30 -37.99
CA LYS A 445 25.78 -9.93 -37.45
C LYS A 445 25.71 -9.92 -35.91
N GLY A 446 24.97 -9.02 -35.23
CA GLY A 446 23.97 -8.01 -35.63
C GLY A 446 22.73 -8.14 -34.70
N LYS A 447 22.01 -7.10 -34.26
CA LYS A 447 21.84 -5.71 -34.72
C LYS A 447 21.29 -4.81 -33.57
N ASP A 448 21.31 -3.48 -33.78
CA ASP A 448 20.33 -2.40 -33.47
C ASP A 448 19.36 -2.53 -32.26
N ASP A 449 18.86 -1.48 -31.58
CA ASP A 449 19.22 -0.04 -31.41
C ASP A 449 18.37 0.50 -30.22
N GLU A 450 18.80 1.57 -29.53
CA GLU A 450 17.99 2.25 -28.49
C GLU A 450 17.12 3.39 -29.07
N PRO A 451 15.86 3.54 -28.63
CA PRO A 451 15.08 4.76 -28.83
C PRO A 451 14.77 5.50 -27.50
N GLU A 452 15.02 6.81 -27.46
CA GLU A 452 14.39 7.72 -26.50
C GLU A 452 12.89 7.89 -26.83
N SER A 453 12.03 8.11 -25.82
CA SER A 453 10.67 8.62 -26.06
C SER A 453 10.07 9.42 -24.89
N ASP A 454 9.91 10.72 -25.13
CA ASP A 454 8.85 11.63 -24.70
C ASP A 454 8.42 11.73 -23.22
N MET A 455 8.69 12.90 -22.66
CA MET A 455 8.12 13.43 -21.42
C MET A 455 6.79 14.15 -21.72
N VAL A 456 5.65 13.49 -21.47
CA VAL A 456 4.32 14.04 -21.80
C VAL A 456 3.96 15.23 -20.89
N VAL A 457 3.69 16.38 -21.50
CA VAL A 457 3.21 17.59 -20.82
C VAL A 457 1.67 17.61 -20.78
N MET A 458 1.09 17.48 -19.59
CA MET A 458 -0.35 17.68 -19.37
C MET A 458 -0.68 19.18 -19.33
N VAL A 459 -1.35 19.66 -20.37
CA VAL A 459 -1.92 21.02 -20.43
C VAL A 459 -3.34 20.99 -19.87
N TYR A 460 -3.68 21.96 -19.03
CA TYR A 460 -5.05 22.23 -18.56
C TYR A 460 -5.45 23.64 -18.99
N GLU A 461 -6.54 23.78 -19.75
CA GLU A 461 -7.31 25.01 -19.94
C GLU A 461 -8.81 24.69 -19.82
N ASP A 462 -9.60 25.74 -19.55
CA ASP A 462 -10.85 25.65 -18.80
C ASP A 462 -12.16 25.48 -19.62
N SER A 463 -13.24 25.25 -18.86
CA SER A 463 -14.64 25.64 -19.13
C SER A 463 -15.58 24.57 -19.70
N HIS A 464 -16.56 24.14 -18.89
CA HIS A 464 -17.90 24.74 -18.93
C HIS A 464 -18.74 24.40 -17.68
N GLU A 465 -19.71 25.26 -17.36
CA GLU A 465 -20.59 25.18 -16.18
C GLU A 465 -21.90 24.40 -16.44
N VAL A 466 -22.60 24.01 -15.36
CA VAL A 466 -24.04 24.27 -15.05
C VAL A 466 -24.76 23.11 -14.36
N SER A 467 -25.59 23.47 -13.36
CA SER A 467 -26.63 22.70 -12.65
C SER A 467 -26.24 21.42 -11.92
N GLY A 468 -26.26 21.49 -10.58
CA GLY A 468 -26.41 20.31 -9.73
C GLY A 468 -27.89 20.04 -9.40
N GLN A 469 -28.22 18.77 -9.14
CA GLN A 469 -29.47 18.38 -8.48
C GLN A 469 -29.23 17.25 -7.48
N GLN A 470 -29.98 17.26 -6.39
CA GLN A 470 -29.70 16.50 -5.17
C GLN A 470 -30.73 15.39 -4.99
N VAL A 471 -30.29 14.13 -4.94
CA VAL A 471 -31.17 12.96 -4.80
C VAL A 471 -30.73 12.11 -3.61
N ASN A 472 -31.66 11.83 -2.69
CA ASN A 472 -31.43 11.05 -1.47
C ASN A 472 -31.72 9.54 -1.69
N PRO A 473 -31.13 8.64 -0.89
CA PRO A 473 -31.39 7.20 -1.00
C PRO A 473 -32.80 6.81 -0.51
N PRO A 474 -33.44 5.78 -1.09
CA PRO A 474 -34.76 5.31 -0.69
C PRO A 474 -34.72 4.48 0.60
N GLY A 475 -35.71 4.68 1.47
CA GLY A 475 -35.90 3.93 2.71
C GLY A 475 -36.90 2.76 2.59
N SER A 476 -36.99 1.98 3.66
CA SER A 476 -37.87 0.81 3.79
C SER A 476 -39.37 1.13 3.66
N THR A 477 -40.14 0.26 3.01
CA THR A 477 -41.59 0.15 3.20
C THR A 477 -41.95 -1.10 4.01
N LYS A 478 -42.95 -0.97 4.89
CA LYS A 478 -43.55 -2.08 5.64
C LYS A 478 -44.82 -2.52 4.93
N THR A 479 -45.12 -3.82 4.96
CA THR A 479 -46.48 -4.34 4.79
C THR A 479 -46.85 -5.20 5.98
N CYS A 480 -47.94 -4.85 6.65
CA CYS A 480 -48.53 -5.67 7.70
C CYS A 480 -49.58 -6.61 7.08
N ASN A 481 -49.62 -7.85 7.55
CA ASN A 481 -50.87 -8.60 7.65
C ASN A 481 -50.68 -9.77 8.64
N GLY A 482 -51.67 -10.00 9.49
CA GLY A 482 -51.66 -11.09 10.45
C GLY A 482 -53.08 -11.50 10.80
N VAL A 483 -53.39 -12.79 10.69
CA VAL A 483 -54.66 -13.39 11.10
C VAL A 483 -54.37 -14.74 11.77
N ASN A 484 -54.96 -14.97 12.93
CA ASN A 484 -54.82 -16.21 13.69
C ASN A 484 -55.54 -17.41 13.05
N LYS A 485 -54.97 -18.61 13.24
CA LYS A 485 -55.69 -19.85 13.60
C LYS A 485 -54.70 -20.90 14.12
N GLY A 486 -55.07 -21.66 15.14
CA GLY A 486 -54.23 -22.70 15.72
C GLY A 486 -55.02 -23.73 16.54
N LYS A 487 -54.31 -24.78 17.01
CA LYS A 487 -54.65 -25.83 17.99
C LYS A 487 -53.29 -26.46 18.42
N LYS A 488 -52.99 -26.72 19.71
CA LYS A 488 -53.28 -27.95 20.49
C LYS A 488 -52.87 -29.24 19.76
N SER A 489 -52.10 -30.18 20.32
CA SER A 489 -51.95 -30.65 21.73
C SER A 489 -50.47 -31.00 22.07
N THR A 490 -49.97 -30.96 23.31
CA THR A 490 -49.82 -32.09 24.31
C THR A 490 -49.33 -33.42 23.69
N GLU A 491 -48.38 -34.20 24.21
CA GLU A 491 -47.83 -34.45 25.58
C GLU A 491 -46.30 -34.81 25.51
N ALA A 492 -45.68 -35.50 26.47
CA ALA A 492 -45.25 -35.10 27.84
C ALA A 492 -44.36 -36.23 28.45
N ASP A 493 -43.67 -35.97 29.58
CA ASP A 493 -42.92 -36.96 30.42
C ASP A 493 -41.72 -37.73 29.77
N SER A 494 -40.80 -38.37 30.51
CA SER A 494 -40.05 -37.96 31.74
C SER A 494 -38.78 -38.83 31.96
N LYS A 495 -37.88 -38.40 32.87
CA LYS A 495 -36.81 -39.19 33.58
C LYS A 495 -35.60 -39.65 32.73
N SER A 496 -34.40 -39.93 33.28
CA SER A 496 -33.86 -39.82 34.66
C SER A 496 -32.30 -39.75 34.70
N LYS A 497 -31.72 -39.20 35.78
CA LYS A 497 -30.29 -39.41 36.18
C LYS A 497 -30.14 -40.69 37.05
N PRO A 498 -28.92 -41.19 37.34
CA PRO A 498 -28.11 -40.73 38.49
C PRO A 498 -26.61 -40.52 38.14
N GLY A 499 -25.69 -40.09 39.02
CA GLY A 499 -25.77 -39.60 40.41
C GLY A 499 -24.44 -39.74 41.19
N THR A 500 -24.26 -39.00 42.31
CA THR A 500 -23.05 -38.90 43.18
C THR A 500 -21.82 -38.21 42.53
N GLY A 501 -20.97 -37.38 43.18
CA GLY A 501 -20.87 -36.75 44.52
C GLY A 501 -19.72 -35.68 44.49
N THR A 502 -19.26 -34.95 45.51
CA THR A 502 -19.62 -34.72 46.94
C THR A 502 -19.00 -33.36 47.41
N LEU A 503 -19.08 -32.96 48.70
CA LEU A 503 -18.68 -31.66 49.32
C LEU A 503 -18.37 -31.86 50.83
N PRO A 504 -17.95 -30.86 51.65
CA PRO A 504 -16.95 -29.76 51.56
C PRO A 504 -16.07 -29.74 52.89
N PRO A 505 -15.67 -28.63 53.59
CA PRO A 505 -15.45 -27.19 53.29
C PRO A 505 -14.12 -26.57 53.86
N ASP A 506 -14.04 -25.22 53.84
CA ASP A 506 -13.42 -24.27 54.83
C ASP A 506 -12.21 -23.35 54.47
N ASP A 507 -12.11 -22.27 55.27
CA ASP A 507 -11.12 -21.17 55.43
C ASP A 507 -11.04 -19.95 54.46
N ASP A 508 -11.82 -18.92 54.82
CA ASP A 508 -11.49 -17.48 55.03
C ASP A 508 -10.74 -16.56 54.02
N PRO A 509 -11.35 -15.39 53.70
CA PRO A 509 -10.67 -14.13 53.35
C PRO A 509 -10.82 -13.02 54.42
N VAL A 510 -9.70 -12.47 54.90
CA VAL A 510 -9.63 -11.44 55.97
C VAL A 510 -10.19 -10.07 55.57
N THR A 511 -10.76 -9.33 56.52
CA THR A 511 -11.47 -8.05 56.30
C THR A 511 -10.97 -6.88 57.18
N LEU A 512 -11.16 -5.65 56.67
CA LEU A 512 -11.21 -4.36 57.41
C LEU A 512 -9.88 -3.80 57.99
N PRO A 513 -9.81 -2.49 58.37
CA PRO A 513 -10.86 -1.47 58.39
C PRO A 513 -10.63 -0.26 57.46
N ALA A 514 -11.61 0.66 57.45
CA ALA A 514 -11.56 1.95 56.76
C ALA A 514 -12.04 3.07 57.69
N ASP A 515 -11.48 4.28 57.56
CA ASP A 515 -12.12 5.57 57.89
C ASP A 515 -11.16 6.75 57.58
N PRO A 516 -11.58 8.04 57.66
CA PRO A 516 -12.88 8.61 57.30
C PRO A 516 -12.74 9.76 56.26
N ARG A 517 -13.86 10.26 55.70
CA ARG A 517 -13.88 11.49 54.88
C ARG A 517 -14.79 12.60 55.45
N PRO A 518 -14.25 13.76 55.87
CA PRO A 518 -15.01 14.98 56.11
C PRO A 518 -15.39 15.71 54.80
N PRO A 519 -16.33 16.69 54.81
CA PRO A 519 -17.35 16.74 53.75
C PRO A 519 -17.28 17.90 52.75
N LYS A 520 -18.05 17.76 51.65
CA LYS A 520 -18.27 18.80 50.63
C LYS A 520 -19.14 19.95 51.16
N ALA A 521 -18.64 21.18 51.07
CA ALA A 521 -19.43 22.40 51.30
C ALA A 521 -20.12 22.90 50.02
N LYS A 522 -21.28 23.59 50.17
CA LYS A 522 -22.05 24.17 49.05
C LYS A 522 -21.46 25.52 48.59
N PRO A 523 -21.52 25.88 47.30
CA PRO A 523 -21.11 27.21 46.84
C PRO A 523 -22.05 28.31 47.37
N LYS A 524 -21.49 29.43 47.81
CA LYS A 524 -22.19 30.71 48.00
C LYS A 524 -21.49 31.80 47.19
N ASN A 525 -22.24 32.87 46.91
CA ASN A 525 -22.02 33.75 45.76
C ASN A 525 -21.68 35.19 46.20
N LYS A 526 -20.96 35.94 45.33
CA LYS A 526 -20.54 37.35 45.48
C LYS A 526 -19.37 37.51 46.50
N ARG A 527 -18.48 38.51 46.42
CA ARG A 527 -18.53 39.82 45.70
C ARG A 527 -17.13 40.46 45.56
N LYS A 528 -17.06 41.51 44.73
CA LYS A 528 -16.02 42.58 44.63
C LYS A 528 -14.71 42.28 43.87
N LYS A 529 -14.19 43.36 43.28
CA LYS A 529 -12.89 43.48 42.60
C LYS A 529 -11.81 43.83 43.63
N GLU A 530 -10.58 43.43 43.37
CA GLU A 530 -9.38 44.15 43.82
C GLU A 530 -8.35 44.21 42.70
N LYS A 531 -7.52 45.27 42.67
CA LYS A 531 -6.46 45.46 41.68
C LYS A 531 -5.15 45.02 42.30
N THR A 532 -4.54 43.95 41.78
CA THR A 532 -3.18 43.55 42.16
C THR A 532 -2.32 43.44 40.91
N GLN A 533 -1.47 44.45 40.68
CA GLN A 533 -0.35 44.29 39.75
C GLN A 533 0.64 43.31 40.39
N SER A 534 0.72 42.09 39.85
CA SER A 534 1.78 41.15 40.20
C SER A 534 2.40 40.57 38.94
N LYS A 535 3.73 40.47 38.94
CA LYS A 535 4.51 39.87 37.87
C LYS A 535 4.24 38.37 37.88
N LEU A 536 3.90 37.79 36.72
CA LEU A 536 4.04 36.36 36.50
C LEU A 536 4.97 36.16 35.30
N CYS A 537 5.93 35.25 35.43
CA CYS A 537 6.89 34.96 34.36
C CYS A 537 6.22 34.04 33.35
N VAL A 538 6.08 34.48 32.10
CA VAL A 538 5.42 33.69 31.05
C VAL A 538 6.46 32.84 30.33
N LEU A 539 6.42 31.54 30.60
CA LEU A 539 7.04 30.48 29.80
C LEU A 539 6.11 29.25 29.82
N LEU A 540 5.07 29.31 28.99
CA LEU A 540 4.19 28.21 28.57
C LEU A 540 3.70 28.51 27.14
#